data_AF-A0A535A0U5-F1
#
_entry.id   AF-A0A535A0U5-F1
#
_cell.length_a   1.000
_cell.length_b   1.000
_cell.length_c   1.000
_cell.angle_alpha   90.00
_cell.angle_beta   90.00
_cell.angle_gamma   90.00
#
_symmetry.space_group_name_H-M   'P 1'
#
loop_
_entity.id
_entity.type
_entity.pdbx_description
1 polymer ?
#
loop_
_entity_poly.entity_id
_entity_poly.type
_entity_poly.pdbx_seq_one_letter_code
_entity_poly.pdbx_strand_id
1 'polypeptide(L)'
;MAPHDADDLVAFRNVTIVRSTAPALLCRIGNRSVWLPRWHVSGKLWCAGDRGTLLVRRWVARERHLIDLHGIPVVPPLVTMLRPRAPARLHLVRRERDVTPVA
;
A
#
# COMPACT_ATOMS: atom_id res chain seq x y z
N MET A 1 22.58 -17.46 -14.00
CA MET A 1 22.21 -16.03 -13.83
C MET A 1 21.37 -15.64 -15.04
N ALA A 2 20.07 -15.39 -14.86
CA ALA A 2 19.18 -15.03 -15.96
C ALA A 2 18.19 -13.99 -15.45
N PRO A 3 18.01 -12.84 -16.13
CA PRO A 3 17.00 -11.88 -15.73
C PRO A 3 15.65 -12.34 -16.30
N HIS A 4 15.04 -13.38 -15.72
CA HIS A 4 13.67 -13.83 -16.07
C HIS A 4 12.58 -12.88 -15.55
N ASP A 5 12.92 -11.65 -15.17
CA ASP A 5 12.13 -10.80 -14.28
C ASP A 5 11.55 -9.56 -14.94
N ALA A 6 11.63 -9.47 -16.28
CA ALA A 6 11.09 -8.34 -17.03
C ALA A 6 9.61 -8.54 -17.41
N ASP A 7 9.13 -9.78 -17.48
CA ASP A 7 7.80 -10.10 -18.06
C ASP A 7 6.68 -10.34 -17.04
N ASP A 8 6.94 -10.22 -15.74
CA ASP A 8 5.93 -10.51 -14.71
C ASP A 8 5.34 -9.24 -14.08
N LEU A 9 5.04 -8.22 -14.89
CA LEU A 9 4.37 -7.00 -14.43
C LEU A 9 2.86 -7.09 -14.67
N VAL A 10 2.08 -6.81 -13.65
CA VAL A 10 0.61 -6.72 -13.71
C VAL A 10 0.21 -5.25 -13.77
N ALA A 11 -0.64 -4.92 -14.75
CA ALA A 11 -1.21 -3.60 -14.91
C ALA A 11 -2.46 -3.43 -14.05
N PHE A 12 -2.44 -2.45 -13.15
CA PHE A 12 -3.60 -1.98 -12.41
C PHE A 12 -4.05 -0.64 -12.97
N ARG A 13 -5.30 -0.57 -13.43
CA ARG A 13 -5.92 0.67 -13.93
C ARG A 13 -6.60 1.42 -12.78
N ASN A 14 -6.85 2.72 -12.97
CA ASN A 14 -7.53 3.59 -12.01
C ASN A 14 -6.86 3.64 -10.62
N VAL A 15 -5.52 3.60 -10.60
CA VAL A 15 -4.73 3.71 -9.38
C VAL A 15 -4.55 5.17 -9.02
N THR A 16 -4.70 5.51 -7.74
CA THR A 16 -4.41 6.85 -7.20
C THR A 16 -3.33 6.76 -6.15
N ILE A 17 -2.27 7.58 -6.26
CA ILE A 17 -1.26 7.67 -5.20
C ILE A 17 -1.81 8.54 -4.09
N VAL A 18 -2.01 7.97 -2.91
CA VAL A 18 -2.53 8.67 -1.73
C VAL A 18 -1.39 9.35 -0.97
N ARG A 19 -0.24 8.67 -0.83
CA ARG A 19 0.97 9.18 -0.19
C ARG A 19 2.19 8.66 -0.92
N SER A 20 3.24 9.46 -0.97
CA SER A 20 4.53 9.09 -1.54
C SER A 20 5.60 9.28 -0.47
N THR A 21 6.42 8.25 -0.25
CA THR A 21 7.62 8.31 0.58
C THR A 21 8.83 7.92 -0.28
N ALA A 22 10.04 8.14 0.25
CA ALA A 22 11.27 7.74 -0.43
C ALA A 22 11.29 6.22 -0.76
N PRO A 23 10.99 5.29 0.18
CA PRO A 23 11.04 3.86 -0.12
C PRO A 23 9.74 3.28 -0.72
N ALA A 24 8.59 3.91 -0.53
CA ALA A 24 7.30 3.30 -0.87
C ALA A 24 6.22 4.30 -1.30
N LEU A 25 5.24 3.80 -2.04
CA LEU A 25 4.05 4.51 -2.47
C LEU A 25 2.82 3.89 -1.82
N LEU A 26 1.95 4.71 -1.24
CA LEU A 26 0.63 4.28 -0.82
C LEU A 26 -0.33 4.44 -2.00
N CYS A 27 -0.62 3.34 -2.66
CA CYS A 27 -1.47 3.30 -3.84
C CYS A 27 -2.89 2.88 -3.45
N ARG A 28 -3.89 3.62 -3.89
CA ARG A 28 -5.29 3.21 -3.86
C ARG A 28 -5.62 2.51 -5.16
N ILE A 29 -5.99 1.23 -5.07
CA ILE A 29 -6.34 0.36 -6.19
C ILE A 29 -7.76 -0.15 -5.92
N GLY A 30 -8.73 0.31 -6.72
CA GLY A 30 -10.15 0.09 -6.41
C GLY A 30 -10.52 0.67 -5.04
N ASN A 31 -11.06 -0.17 -4.15
CA ASN A 31 -11.42 0.22 -2.77
C ASN A 31 -10.30 -0.05 -1.73
N ARG A 32 -9.15 -0.59 -2.15
CA ARG A 32 -8.04 -0.94 -1.26
C ARG A 32 -6.94 0.11 -1.32
N SER A 33 -6.27 0.33 -0.20
CA SER A 33 -5.04 1.14 -0.14
C SER A 33 -3.90 0.24 0.29
N VAL A 34 -2.82 0.18 -0.50
CA VAL A 34 -1.71 -0.74 -0.30
C VAL A 34 -0.40 0.02 -0.42
N TRP A 35 0.53 -0.26 0.49
CA TRP A 35 1.91 0.19 0.38
C TRP A 35 2.68 -0.69 -0.58
N LEU A 36 3.21 -0.08 -1.62
CA LEU A 36 4.04 -0.73 -2.62
C LEU A 36 5.45 -0.13 -2.60
N PRO A 37 6.51 -0.95 -2.51
CA PRO A 37 7.88 -0.46 -2.58
C PRO A 37 8.19 0.09 -3.96
N ARG A 38 8.86 1.25 -4.03
CA ARG A 38 9.15 1.96 -5.29
C ARG A 38 9.88 1.08 -6.32
N TRP A 39 10.79 0.24 -5.86
CA TRP A 39 11.64 -0.61 -6.71
C TRP A 39 10.90 -1.73 -7.44
N HIS A 40 9.69 -2.10 -6.98
CA HIS A 40 8.88 -3.16 -7.59
C HIS A 40 7.67 -2.60 -8.35
N VAL A 41 7.63 -1.28 -8.52
CA VAL A 41 6.57 -0.54 -9.19
C VAL A 41 7.18 0.20 -10.37
N SER A 42 6.51 0.10 -11.52
CA SER A 42 6.87 0.81 -12.74
C SER A 42 5.66 1.62 -13.23
N GLY A 43 5.92 2.76 -13.87
CA GLY A 43 4.89 3.65 -14.40
C GLY A 43 5.23 5.11 -14.19
N LYS A 44 4.23 5.97 -14.45
CA LYS A 44 4.35 7.44 -14.35
C LYS A 44 3.79 8.00 -13.03
N LEU A 45 3.30 7.15 -12.13
CA LEU A 45 2.68 7.56 -10.88
C LEU A 45 3.72 7.56 -9.75
N TRP A 46 4.10 8.74 -9.27
CA TRP A 46 5.23 8.91 -8.34
C TRP A 46 4.92 9.84 -7.17
N CYS A 47 3.96 10.74 -7.34
CA CYS A 47 3.62 11.79 -6.40
C CYS A 47 2.21 11.58 -5.85
N ALA A 48 2.00 12.04 -4.61
CA ALA A 48 0.66 12.02 -4.02
C ALA A 48 -0.29 12.88 -4.87
N GLY A 49 -1.45 12.33 -5.21
CA GLY A 49 -2.42 12.93 -6.12
C GLY A 49 -2.40 12.35 -7.53
N ASP A 50 -1.30 11.71 -7.96
CA ASP A 50 -1.20 11.11 -9.30
C ASP A 50 -2.26 10.03 -9.50
N ARG A 51 -2.83 9.99 -10.70
CA ARG A 51 -3.85 9.00 -11.11
C ARG A 51 -3.53 8.39 -12.45
N GLY A 52 -3.74 7.08 -12.58
CA GLY A 52 -3.56 6.39 -13.86
C GLY A 52 -3.36 4.89 -13.72
N THR A 53 -2.51 4.35 -14.58
CA THR A 53 -2.17 2.93 -14.58
C THR A 53 -0.83 2.71 -13.88
N LEU A 54 -0.79 1.71 -13.00
CA LEU A 54 0.42 1.29 -12.30
C LEU A 54 0.81 -0.13 -12.71
N LEU A 55 2.08 -0.35 -12.99
CA LEU A 55 2.64 -1.68 -13.24
C LEU A 55 3.32 -2.16 -11.96
N VAL A 56 2.96 -3.35 -11.49
CA VAL A 56 3.51 -3.92 -10.25
C VAL A 56 3.99 -5.32 -10.55
N ARG A 57 5.13 -5.74 -9.97
CA ARG A 57 5.59 -7.13 -10.09
C ARG A 57 4.53 -8.10 -9.56
N ARG A 58 4.27 -9.19 -10.29
CA ARG A 58 3.22 -10.18 -10.00
C ARG A 58 3.41 -10.80 -8.62
N TRP A 59 4.64 -11.12 -8.22
CA TRP A 59 4.90 -11.66 -6.88
C TRP A 59 4.48 -10.68 -5.77
N VAL A 60 4.78 -9.38 -5.92
CA VAL A 60 4.31 -8.34 -4.98
C VAL A 60 2.80 -8.25 -5.01
N ALA A 61 2.20 -8.29 -6.19
CA ALA A 61 0.75 -8.26 -6.33
C ALA A 61 0.08 -9.49 -5.67
N ARG A 62 0.70 -10.68 -5.71
CA ARG A 62 0.25 -11.88 -5.00
C ARG A 62 0.38 -11.72 -3.48
N GLU A 63 1.55 -11.31 -2.99
CA GLU A 63 1.79 -11.07 -1.55
C GLU A 63 0.83 -10.05 -0.96
N ARG A 64 0.44 -9.04 -1.75
CA ARG A 64 -0.51 -8.00 -1.34
C ARG A 64 -1.96 -8.35 -1.66
N HIS A 65 -2.23 -9.57 -2.14
CA HIS A 65 -3.56 -10.07 -2.53
C HIS A 65 -4.30 -9.10 -3.47
N LEU A 66 -3.54 -8.46 -4.38
CA LEU A 66 -4.04 -7.57 -5.42
C LEU A 66 -4.47 -8.35 -6.66
N ILE A 67 -3.94 -9.55 -6.86
CA ILE A 67 -4.29 -10.47 -7.93
C ILE A 67 -4.64 -11.85 -7.36
N ASP A 68 -5.43 -12.61 -8.12
CA ASP A 68 -5.76 -13.99 -7.79
C ASP A 68 -4.62 -14.95 -8.18
N LEU A 69 -4.85 -16.26 -7.97
CA LEU A 69 -3.90 -17.32 -8.33
C LEU A 69 -3.61 -17.39 -9.84
N HIS A 70 -4.51 -16.86 -10.67
CA HIS A 70 -4.38 -16.77 -12.13
C HIS A 70 -3.70 -15.47 -12.58
N GLY A 71 -3.40 -14.56 -11.64
CA GLY A 71 -2.78 -13.27 -11.93
C GLY A 71 -3.76 -12.21 -12.44
N ILE A 72 -5.06 -12.44 -12.28
CA ILE A 72 -6.09 -11.46 -12.62
C ILE A 72 -6.24 -10.50 -11.44
N PRO A 73 -6.23 -9.17 -11.67
CA PRO A 73 -6.51 -8.20 -10.63
C PRO A 73 -7.79 -8.55 -9.89
N VAL A 74 -7.69 -8.77 -8.58
CA VAL A 74 -8.85 -8.95 -7.72
C VAL A 74 -9.52 -7.60 -7.66
N VAL A 75 -10.53 -7.41 -8.51
CA VAL A 75 -11.52 -6.37 -8.29
C VAL A 75 -12.30 -6.86 -7.08
N PRO A 76 -12.14 -6.26 -5.89
CA PRO A 76 -12.94 -6.67 -4.77
C PRO A 76 -14.40 -6.47 -5.18
N PRO A 77 -15.30 -7.44 -4.92
CA PRO A 77 -16.72 -7.21 -5.10
C PRO A 77 -17.06 -5.91 -4.37
N LEU A 78 -18.01 -5.15 -4.93
CA LEU A 78 -18.44 -3.87 -4.39
C LEU A 78 -19.10 -4.11 -3.02
N VAL A 79 -18.29 -4.37 -2.00
CA VAL A 79 -18.74 -4.40 -0.62
C VAL A 79 -18.94 -2.94 -0.31
N THR A 80 -20.20 -2.52 -0.37
CA THR A 80 -20.71 -1.32 0.29
C THR A 80 -20.19 -1.39 1.73
N MET A 81 -19.03 -0.79 1.97
CA MET A 81 -18.44 -0.75 3.30
C MET A 81 -19.37 0.11 4.14
N LEU A 82 -20.20 -0.56 4.94
CA LEU A 82 -20.76 0.03 6.15
C LEU A 82 -19.59 0.56 6.97
N ARG A 83 -19.41 1.87 6.85
CA ARG A 83 -18.45 2.73 7.53
C ARG A 83 -18.25 2.28 8.99
N PRO A 84 -17.08 1.76 9.39
CA PRO A 84 -16.75 1.65 10.79
C PRO A 84 -16.60 3.08 11.34
N ARG A 85 -17.53 3.46 12.21
CA ARG A 85 -17.52 4.74 12.91
C ARG A 85 -16.40 4.76 13.96
N ALA A 86 -15.75 5.93 14.02
CA ALA A 86 -14.96 6.53 15.09
C ALA A 86 -13.51 6.04 15.31
N PRO A 87 -12.53 6.98 15.39
CA PRO A 87 -11.18 6.67 15.85
C PRO A 87 -11.21 6.38 17.36
N ALA A 88 -10.67 5.24 17.76
CA ALA A 88 -10.39 4.98 19.18
C ALA A 88 -9.39 6.04 19.67
N ARG A 89 -9.81 6.86 20.64
CA ARG A 89 -8.91 7.77 21.37
C ARG A 89 -7.91 6.90 22.13
N LEU A 90 -6.70 6.78 21.60
CA LEU A 90 -5.58 6.21 22.33
C LEU A 90 -5.16 7.24 23.39
N HIS A 91 -5.31 6.88 24.67
CA HIS A 91 -4.80 7.69 25.77
C HIS A 91 -3.30 7.44 25.92
N LEU A 92 -2.50 8.50 25.74
CA LEU A 92 -1.08 8.48 26.02
C LEU A 92 -0.87 8.48 27.54
N VAL A 93 -0.45 7.36 28.10
CA VAL A 93 -0.07 7.27 29.51
C VAL A 93 1.40 7.69 29.63
N ARG A 94 1.66 8.87 30.18
CA ARG A 94 3.01 9.36 30.48
C ARG A 94 3.55 8.53 31.64
N ARG A 95 4.60 7.73 31.41
CA ARG A 95 5.35 7.07 32.48
C ARG A 95 6.22 8.13 33.14
N GLU A 96 5.83 8.58 34.32
CA GLU A 96 6.68 9.40 35.18
C GLU A 96 7.81 8.52 35.70
N ARG A 97 9.06 8.85 35.34
CA ARG A 97 10.23 8.26 35.98
C ARG A 97 10.47 9.09 37.23
N ASP A 98 10.23 8.50 38.38
CA ASP A 98 10.71 8.99 39.67
C ASP A 98 12.23 9.16 39.58
N VAL A 99 12.67 10.42 39.50
CA VAL A 99 14.05 10.80 39.80
C VAL A 99 14.03 11.25 41.24
N THR A 100 14.38 10.35 42.15
CA THR A 100 14.84 10.74 43.49
C THR A 100 16.34 10.95 43.44
N PRO A 101 16.86 12.18 43.56
CA PRO A 101 18.22 12.38 44.00
C PRO A 101 18.24 12.22 45.52
N VAL A 102 19.05 11.32 46.05
CA VAL A 102 19.48 11.37 47.45
C VAL A 102 21.00 11.44 47.44
N ALA A 103 21.45 12.38 48.27
CA ALA A 103 22.79 12.93 48.42
C ALA A 103 23.87 11.90 48.76
#